data_AF-A0A929GXJ4-F1
#
_entry.id   AF-A0A929GXJ4-F1
#
_cell.length_a   1.000
_cell.length_b   1.000
_cell.length_c   1.000
_cell.angle_alpha   90.00
_cell.angle_beta   90.00
_cell.angle_gamma   90.00
#
_symmetry.space_group_name_H-M   'P 1'
#
loop_
_entity.id
_entity.type
_entity.pdbx_description
1 polymer ?
#
loop_
_entity_poly.entity_id
_entity_poly.type
_entity_poly.pdbx_seq_one_letter_code
_entity_poly.pdbx_strand_id
1 'polypeptide(L)'
;MNQKSSLSMVQDIMNEFAGLTGLSPAGKVPRRYLWTDAFAVCNFLELYRQSGDDKYKNLALLLVDQVHNILGRHREDDSRTGWISGLDEQEGKMHPTKGDMRIGKDMNERSTSKDKHVSKSLGVIVRLGGSIDD
;
A
#
# COMPACT_ATOMS: atom_id res chain seq x y z
N MET A 1 9.00 -0.42 -31.62
CA MET A 1 8.52 0.85 -31.02
C MET A 1 9.71 1.79 -30.82
N ASN A 2 9.56 3.06 -31.19
CA ASN A 2 10.56 4.10 -30.90
C ASN A 2 10.38 4.58 -29.44
N GLN A 3 11.47 4.83 -28.72
CA GLN A 3 11.49 5.27 -27.32
C GLN A 3 10.62 6.52 -27.05
N LYS A 4 10.55 7.46 -28.00
CA LYS A 4 9.66 8.63 -27.86
C LYS A 4 8.18 8.26 -27.88
N SER A 5 7.81 7.26 -28.66
CA SER A 5 6.42 6.78 -28.76
C SER A 5 5.99 6.00 -27.51
N SER A 6 6.90 5.22 -26.91
CA SER A 6 6.62 4.55 -25.63
C SER A 6 6.47 5.55 -24.49
N LEU A 7 7.30 6.59 -24.43
CA LEU A 7 7.19 7.59 -23.37
C LEU A 7 5.85 8.34 -23.42
N SER A 8 5.42 8.78 -24.61
CA SER A 8 4.10 9.42 -24.79
C SER A 8 2.96 8.52 -24.31
N MET A 9 2.99 7.24 -24.67
CA MET A 9 1.96 6.28 -24.24
C MET A 9 1.91 6.12 -22.71
N VAL A 10 3.05 6.05 -22.04
CA VAL A 10 3.11 5.96 -20.57
C VAL A 10 2.60 7.25 -19.93
N GLN A 11 2.92 8.42 -20.49
CA GLN A 11 2.40 9.70 -20.02
C GLN A 11 0.87 9.73 -20.09
N ASP A 12 0.28 9.32 -21.21
CA ASP A 12 -1.17 9.30 -21.39
C ASP A 12 -1.85 8.37 -20.36
N ILE A 13 -1.35 7.14 -20.22
CA ILE A 13 -1.87 6.16 -19.25
C ILE A 13 -1.79 6.70 -17.82
N MET A 14 -0.65 7.29 -17.44
CA MET A 14 -0.46 7.77 -16.08
C MET A 14 -1.26 9.05 -15.78
N ASN A 15 -1.51 9.89 -16.79
CA ASN A 15 -2.41 11.03 -16.68
C ASN A 15 -3.86 10.59 -16.53
N GLU A 16 -4.29 9.58 -17.29
CA GLU A 16 -5.61 8.99 -17.17
C GLU A 16 -5.80 8.32 -15.80
N PHE A 17 -4.81 7.58 -15.31
CA PHE A 17 -4.81 7.03 -13.96
C PHE A 17 -5.02 8.11 -12.89
N ALA A 18 -4.34 9.26 -13.00
CA ALA A 18 -4.51 10.36 -12.06
C ALA A 18 -5.94 10.93 -12.08
N GLY A 19 -6.56 11.03 -13.26
CA GLY A 19 -7.95 11.48 -13.40
C GLY A 19 -8.97 10.46 -12.87
N LEU A 20 -8.85 9.20 -13.30
CA LEU A 20 -9.79 8.12 -12.93
C LEU A 20 -9.76 7.79 -11.44
N THR A 21 -8.60 7.93 -10.79
CA THR A 21 -8.46 7.69 -9.34
C THR A 21 -8.75 8.95 -8.51
N GLY A 22 -9.20 10.05 -9.11
CA GLY A 22 -9.47 11.29 -8.38
C GLY A 22 -8.24 11.86 -7.68
N LEU A 23 -7.04 11.51 -8.14
CA LEU A 23 -5.78 12.05 -7.64
C LEU A 23 -5.61 13.50 -8.10
N SER A 24 -5.93 13.78 -9.37
CA SER A 24 -5.91 15.13 -9.93
C SER A 24 -6.82 15.23 -11.18
N PRO A 25 -7.82 16.13 -11.21
CA PRO A 25 -8.28 16.95 -10.08
C PRO A 25 -8.81 16.09 -8.93
N ALA A 26 -8.80 16.64 -7.72
CA ALA A 26 -9.32 15.93 -6.55
C ALA A 26 -10.79 15.55 -6.77
N GLY A 27 -11.09 14.26 -6.71
CA GLY A 27 -12.42 13.68 -6.94
C GLY A 27 -13.03 13.05 -5.69
N LYS A 28 -14.06 12.22 -5.86
CA LYS A 28 -14.59 11.37 -4.77
C LYS A 28 -13.47 10.52 -4.18
N VAL A 29 -13.52 10.27 -2.86
CA VAL A 29 -12.52 9.49 -2.12
C VAL A 29 -12.29 8.14 -2.85
N PRO A 30 -11.10 7.94 -3.45
CA PRO A 30 -10.87 6.76 -4.25
C PRO A 30 -10.68 5.53 -3.37
N ARG A 31 -11.15 4.38 -3.85
CA ARG A 31 -10.70 3.09 -3.29
C ARG A 31 -9.24 2.89 -3.69
N ARG A 32 -8.36 3.00 -2.71
CA ARG A 32 -6.91 2.85 -2.86
C ARG A 32 -6.51 1.41 -2.59
N TYR A 33 -5.53 0.92 -3.34
CA TYR A 33 -4.96 -0.41 -3.16
C TYR A 33 -3.45 -0.27 -3.11
N LEU A 34 -2.85 -0.64 -1.97
CA LEU A 34 -1.48 -0.25 -1.62
C LEU A 34 -0.47 -0.59 -2.73
N TRP A 35 -0.56 -1.80 -3.29
CA TRP A 35 0.36 -2.24 -4.33
C TRP A 35 0.17 -1.47 -5.64
N THR A 36 -1.08 -1.20 -6.05
CA THR A 36 -1.37 -0.43 -7.27
C THR A 36 -0.83 0.98 -7.14
N ASP A 37 -1.08 1.62 -6.01
CA ASP A 37 -0.60 2.98 -5.77
C ASP A 37 0.93 3.02 -5.63
N ALA A 38 1.57 2.00 -5.02
CA ALA A 38 3.03 1.90 -4.97
C ALA A 38 3.66 1.81 -6.37
N PHE A 39 3.10 0.99 -7.27
CA PHE A 39 3.55 0.95 -8.66
C PHE A 39 3.33 2.29 -9.37
N ALA A 40 2.20 2.96 -9.15
CA ALA A 40 1.92 4.26 -9.74
C ALA A 40 2.90 5.35 -9.26
N VAL A 41 3.28 5.37 -7.98
CA VAL A 41 4.32 6.26 -7.45
C VAL A 41 5.63 6.04 -8.19
N CYS A 42 6.08 4.80 -8.33
CA CYS A 42 7.31 4.47 -9.08
C CYS A 42 7.23 4.97 -10.53
N ASN A 43 6.10 4.76 -11.21
CA ASN A 43 5.90 5.21 -12.58
C ASN A 43 5.94 6.75 -12.71
N PHE A 44 5.32 7.48 -11.79
CA PHE A 44 5.38 8.94 -11.78
C PHE A 44 6.79 9.46 -11.53
N LEU A 45 7.54 8.88 -10.60
CA LEU A 45 8.93 9.26 -10.35
C LEU A 45 9.83 8.98 -11.57
N GLU A 46 9.60 7.87 -12.27
CA GLU A 46 10.33 7.56 -13.50
C GLU A 46 9.98 8.51 -14.65
N LEU A 47 8.70 8.87 -14.81
CA LEU A 47 8.28 9.91 -15.76
C LEU A 47 8.94 11.25 -15.45
N TYR A 48 9.01 11.64 -14.18
CA TYR A 48 9.74 12.84 -13.75
C TYR A 48 11.22 12.76 -14.15
N ARG A 49 11.88 11.63 -13.86
CA ARG A 49 13.30 11.42 -14.18
C ARG A 49 13.59 11.50 -15.68
N GLN A 50 12.70 10.97 -16.53
CA GLN A 50 12.91 10.97 -17.98
C GLN A 50 12.52 12.28 -18.67
N SER A 51 11.47 12.96 -18.19
CA SER A 51 10.92 14.15 -18.84
C SER A 51 11.39 15.48 -18.25
N GLY A 52 11.79 15.49 -16.97
CA GLY A 52 12.05 16.71 -16.20
C GLY A 52 10.78 17.49 -15.82
N ASP A 53 9.59 16.98 -16.12
CA ASP A 53 8.32 17.66 -15.82
C ASP A 53 7.91 17.45 -14.36
N ASP A 54 7.99 18.52 -13.57
CA ASP A 54 7.64 18.57 -12.15
C ASP A 54 6.20 18.14 -11.85
N LYS A 55 5.30 18.14 -12.83
CA LYS A 55 3.94 17.60 -12.70
C LYS A 55 3.97 16.17 -12.14
N TYR A 56 4.84 15.30 -12.66
CA TYR A 56 4.86 13.90 -12.23
C TYR A 56 5.43 13.73 -10.83
N LYS A 57 6.41 14.55 -10.44
CA LYS A 57 6.88 14.61 -9.05
C LYS A 57 5.75 15.02 -8.10
N ASN A 58 4.97 16.04 -8.48
CA ASN A 58 3.84 16.50 -7.67
C ASN A 58 2.73 15.44 -7.59
N LEU A 59 2.42 14.73 -8.68
CA LEU A 59 1.48 13.61 -8.67
C LEU A 59 1.94 12.46 -7.77
N ALA A 60 3.24 12.12 -7.77
CA ALA A 60 3.80 11.11 -6.88
C ALA A 60 3.62 11.50 -5.40
N LEU A 61 3.94 12.75 -5.05
CA LEU A 61 3.80 13.26 -3.68
C LEU A 61 2.33 13.26 -3.23
N LEU A 62 1.42 13.77 -4.08
CA LEU A 62 -0.02 13.75 -3.80
C LEU A 62 -0.54 12.32 -3.59
N LEU A 63 -0.04 11.36 -4.37
CA LEU A 63 -0.47 9.98 -4.25
C LEU A 63 0.00 9.35 -2.93
N VAL A 64 1.25 9.60 -2.55
CA VAL A 64 1.80 9.18 -1.25
C VAL A 64 0.97 9.78 -0.11
N ASP A 65 0.66 11.07 -0.16
CA ASP A 65 -0.15 11.72 0.87
C ASP A 65 -1.56 11.12 0.96
N GLN A 66 -2.21 10.83 -0.18
CA GLN A 66 -3.52 10.18 -0.17
C GLN A 66 -3.45 8.73 0.34
N VAL A 67 -2.43 7.96 -0.05
CA VAL A 67 -2.19 6.61 0.46
C VAL A 67 -2.02 6.62 1.97
N HIS A 68 -1.19 7.52 2.50
CA HIS A 68 -0.99 7.68 3.93
C HIS A 68 -2.28 8.02 4.66
N ASN A 69 -3.03 9.02 4.18
CA ASN A 69 -4.26 9.46 4.84
C ASN A 69 -5.39 8.43 4.76
N ILE A 70 -5.45 7.63 3.70
CA ILE A 70 -6.49 6.63 3.51
C ILE A 70 -6.07 5.31 4.16
N LEU A 71 -4.95 4.72 3.73
CA LEU A 71 -4.51 3.39 4.13
C LEU A 71 -3.80 3.36 5.49
N GLY A 72 -3.33 4.49 6.03
CA GLY A 72 -2.82 4.55 7.43
C GLY A 72 -3.91 4.55 8.50
N ARG A 73 -5.19 4.63 8.11
CA ARG A 73 -6.34 4.72 9.03
C ARG A 73 -7.21 3.48 8.98
N HIS A 74 -7.93 3.23 10.06
CA HIS A 74 -9.05 2.29 10.03
C HIS A 74 -10.12 2.75 9.02
N ARG A 75 -10.89 1.79 8.49
CA ARG A 75 -11.98 2.12 7.57
C ARG A 75 -13.13 2.79 8.32
N GLU A 76 -13.90 3.61 7.63
CA GLU A 76 -15.09 4.26 8.19
C GLU A 76 -16.16 3.24 8.62
N ASP A 77 -16.17 2.04 8.03
CA ASP A 77 -17.06 0.92 8.35
C ASP A 77 -16.44 -0.11 9.32
N ASP A 78 -15.26 0.16 9.89
CA ASP A 78 -14.66 -0.63 10.98
C ASP A 78 -15.14 -0.08 12.34
N SER A 79 -15.21 -0.93 13.37
CA SER A 79 -15.55 -0.47 14.73
C SER A 79 -14.42 0.34 15.37
N ARG A 80 -13.18 0.15 14.91
CA ARG A 80 -12.02 0.95 15.27
C ARG A 80 -11.98 2.21 14.41
N THR A 81 -11.57 3.32 15.01
CA THR A 81 -11.53 4.62 14.33
C THR A 81 -10.14 5.25 14.46
N GLY A 82 -9.86 6.24 13.63
CA GLY A 82 -8.57 6.94 13.64
C GLY A 82 -7.44 6.17 12.95
N TRP A 83 -6.20 6.49 13.32
CA TRP A 83 -4.99 5.89 12.77
C TRP A 83 -4.79 4.46 13.26
N ILE A 84 -4.27 3.58 12.41
CA ILE A 84 -3.96 2.18 12.75
C ILE A 84 -2.91 2.11 13.87
N SER A 85 -2.01 3.08 13.93
CA SER A 85 -1.03 3.26 14.99
C SER A 85 -1.64 3.49 16.38
N GLY A 86 -2.92 3.89 16.45
CA GLY A 86 -3.55 4.40 17.67
C GLY A 86 -3.09 5.80 18.07
N LEU A 87 -2.31 6.48 17.22
CA LEU A 87 -1.89 7.86 17.45
C LEU A 87 -3.05 8.85 17.23
N ASP A 88 -2.93 10.03 17.84
CA ASP A 88 -3.84 11.13 17.55
C ASP A 88 -3.68 11.67 16.12
N GLU A 89 -4.54 12.62 15.76
CA GLU A 89 -4.62 13.16 14.41
C GLU A 89 -3.31 13.80 13.93
N GLN A 90 -2.62 14.54 14.81
CA GLN A 90 -1.41 15.27 14.45
C GLN A 90 -0.21 14.32 14.34
N GLU A 91 0.00 13.49 15.37
CA GLU A 91 1.13 12.56 15.39
C GLU A 91 0.95 11.46 14.33
N GLY A 92 -0.28 10.98 14.13
CA GLY A 92 -0.59 10.01 13.09
C GLY A 92 -0.34 10.54 11.69
N LYS A 93 -0.66 11.81 11.41
CA LYS A 93 -0.34 12.44 10.12
C LYS A 93 1.16 12.58 9.88
N MET A 94 1.95 12.81 10.92
CA MET A 94 3.41 12.85 10.85
C MET A 94 4.05 11.46 10.74
N HIS A 95 3.37 10.43 11.24
CA HIS A 95 3.84 9.04 11.25
C HIS A 95 2.80 8.06 10.68
N PRO A 96 2.36 8.24 9.41
CA PRO A 96 1.21 7.53 8.87
C PRO A 96 1.45 6.04 8.61
N THR A 97 2.71 5.62 8.63
CA THR A 97 3.15 4.23 8.42
C THR A 97 3.50 3.51 9.72
N LYS A 98 3.39 4.19 10.87
CA LYS A 98 3.61 3.57 12.19
C LYS A 98 2.46 2.60 12.47
N GLY A 99 2.75 1.42 13.01
CA GLY A 99 1.72 0.40 13.30
C GLY A 99 1.48 -0.56 12.14
N ASP A 100 0.91 -0.10 11.03
CA ASP A 100 0.81 -0.79 9.73
C ASP A 100 0.10 0.14 8.71
N MET A 101 -0.12 -0.33 7.48
CA MET A 101 -1.07 0.25 6.53
C MET A 101 -2.00 -0.80 5.95
N ARG A 102 -3.21 -0.38 5.59
CA ARG A 102 -4.15 -1.23 4.89
C ARG A 102 -3.67 -1.60 3.51
N ILE A 103 -3.95 -2.83 3.09
CA ILE A 103 -3.76 -3.24 1.69
C ILE A 103 -4.82 -2.59 0.78
N GLY A 104 -6.02 -2.27 1.30
CA GLY A 104 -7.09 -1.64 0.53
C GLY A 104 -8.07 -2.61 -0.15
N LYS A 105 -8.22 -3.83 0.38
CA LYS A 105 -9.22 -4.80 -0.10
C LYS A 105 -10.65 -4.36 0.24
N ASP A 106 -11.61 -4.88 -0.51
CA ASP A 106 -13.04 -4.63 -0.29
C ASP A 106 -13.53 -5.09 1.09
N MET A 107 -12.92 -6.14 1.65
CA MET A 107 -13.22 -6.63 3.00
C MET A 107 -12.43 -5.90 4.09
N ASN A 108 -12.97 -5.89 5.31
CA ASN A 108 -12.26 -5.44 6.50
C ASN A 108 -11.00 -6.26 6.75
N GLU A 109 -10.05 -5.65 7.43
CA GLU A 109 -8.81 -6.31 7.83
C GLU A 109 -9.10 -7.41 8.83
N ARG A 110 -8.32 -8.50 8.75
CA ARG A 110 -8.48 -9.62 9.69
C ARG A 110 -8.30 -9.10 11.11
N SER A 111 -9.30 -9.30 11.95
CA SER A 111 -9.21 -9.04 13.38
C SER A 111 -8.15 -9.96 14.00
N THR A 112 -7.36 -9.46 14.95
CA THR A 112 -6.36 -10.25 15.68
C THR A 112 -6.98 -11.36 16.54
N SER A 113 -8.29 -11.32 16.78
CA SER A 113 -9.02 -12.32 17.56
C SER A 113 -9.63 -13.41 16.66
N LYS A 114 -8.81 -14.37 16.21
CA LYS A 114 -9.25 -15.74 15.86
C LYS A 114 -8.14 -16.78 15.63
N ASP A 115 -6.90 -16.51 16.04
CA ASP A 115 -5.82 -17.52 16.03
C ASP A 115 -5.53 -18.10 17.43
N LYS A 116 -6.59 -18.58 18.11
CA LYS A 116 -6.44 -19.39 19.33
C LYS A 116 -7.36 -20.61 19.25
N HIS A 117 -6.92 -21.64 18.54
CA HIS A 117 -7.22 -23.09 18.60
C HIS A 117 -6.99 -23.65 17.18
N VAL A 118 -6.10 -24.60 16.89
CA VAL A 118 -5.78 -25.84 17.61
C VAL A 118 -4.29 -26.19 17.43
N SER A 119 -3.51 -26.08 18.50
CA SER A 119 -2.36 -26.98 18.68
C SER A 119 -2.90 -28.21 19.40
N LYS A 120 -3.10 -29.30 18.66
CA LYS A 120 -3.19 -30.66 19.19
C LYS A 120 -2.98 -31.63 18.03
N SER A 121 -1.97 -32.46 18.20
CA SER A 121 -1.56 -33.58 17.34
C SER A 121 -0.52 -33.29 16.25
N LEU A 122 0.68 -32.89 16.67
CA LEU A 122 1.92 -33.43 16.09
C LEU A 122 2.91 -33.66 17.24
N GLY A 123 2.60 -34.68 18.04
CA GLY A 123 3.62 -35.34 18.85
C GLY A 123 4.37 -36.32 17.96
N VAL A 124 5.71 -36.30 18.06
CA VAL A 124 6.69 -37.19 17.42
C VAL A 124 6.79 -36.92 15.91
N ILE A 125 7.90 -36.45 15.33
CA ILE A 125 9.24 -37.05 15.31
C ILE A 125 10.25 -35.94 14.98
N VAL A 126 11.19 -35.65 15.89
CA VAL A 126 12.46 -35.01 15.55
C VAL A 126 13.57 -35.79 16.28
N ARG A 127 14.61 -36.12 15.49
CA ARG A 127 15.94 -36.62 15.90
C ARG A 127 16.00 -38.01 16.51
N LEU A 128 16.47 -38.97 15.70
CA LEU A 128 17.69 -39.71 16.04
C LEU A 128 18.56 -39.79 14.78
N GLY A 129 19.65 -39.01 14.78
CA GLY A 129 20.76 -39.19 13.86
C GLY A 129 21.56 -40.41 14.28
N GLY A 130 22.05 -41.15 13.30
CA GLY A 130 22.95 -42.28 13.52
C GLY A 130 24.31 -41.84 14.05
N SER A 131 24.86 -42.65 14.94
CA SER A 131 26.29 -42.92 15.05
C SER A 131 26.42 -44.39 15.42
N ILE A 132 27.11 -45.12 14.56
CA ILE A 132 27.56 -46.49 14.73
C ILE A 132 29.03 -46.37 15.12
N ASP A 133 29.38 -46.91 16.30
CA ASP A 133 30.68 -47.38 16.79
C ASP A 133 30.26 -48.33 17.96
N ASP A 134 30.60 -49.61 18.11
CA ASP A 134 31.71 -50.48 17.69
C ASP A 134 31.24 -51.80 17.04
#